data_AF-A0A963T7E0-F1
#
_entry.id   AF-A0A963T7E0-F1
#
_cell.length_a   1.000
_cell.length_b   1.000
_cell.length_c   1.000
_cell.angle_alpha   90.00
_cell.angle_beta   90.00
_cell.angle_gamma   90.00
#
_symmetry.space_group_name_H-M   'P 1'
#
loop_
_entity.id
_entity.type
_entity.pdbx_description
1 polymer ?
#
loop_
_entity_poly.entity_id
_entity_poly.type
_entity_poly.pdbx_seq_one_letter_code
_entity_poly.pdbx_strand_id
1 'polypeptide(L)'
;MIAPLLRSVFKKDQARSQAETLYAALADQARAPQFYISAGAPDTVEGRFDVLSLHMALALERLREEGDASARLTQRLQEIFFERLDSALREMGVGDLSVGRKIRGLAEAFYGRYAAYRAGLAENGDALATALARNILGSDRPEKARALTLYMRAAHDALKRASIDDLPSAVGDLRALSRAIGKDESQGDRS
;
A
#
# COMPACT_ATOMS: atom_id res chain seq x y z
N MET A 1 -37.61 11.77 -21.07
CA MET A 1 -36.78 10.83 -20.26
C MET A 1 -35.30 11.25 -20.32
N ILE A 2 -34.84 12.12 -19.41
CA ILE A 2 -33.43 12.62 -19.33
C ILE A 2 -32.69 11.99 -18.12
N ALA A 3 -33.11 10.81 -17.67
CA ALA A 3 -32.62 10.20 -16.42
C ALA A 3 -31.24 9.46 -16.44
N PRO A 4 -30.65 9.01 -17.58
CA PRO A 4 -29.42 8.21 -17.51
C PRO A 4 -28.13 9.01 -17.32
N LEU A 5 -28.06 10.27 -17.78
CA LEU A 5 -26.81 11.06 -17.70
C LEU A 5 -26.49 11.51 -16.27
N LEU A 6 -27.49 11.96 -15.50
CA LEU A 6 -27.28 12.51 -14.15
C LEU A 6 -26.81 11.45 -13.15
N ARG A 7 -27.34 10.21 -13.23
CA ARG A 7 -26.89 9.09 -12.35
C ARG A 7 -25.44 8.66 -12.63
N SER A 8 -25.00 8.74 -13.88
CA SER A 8 -23.65 8.33 -14.28
C SER A 8 -22.57 9.28 -13.75
N VAL A 9 -22.84 10.59 -13.81
CA VAL A 9 -21.97 11.65 -13.28
C VAL A 9 -21.92 11.58 -11.74
N PHE A 10 -23.07 11.45 -11.06
CA PHE A 10 -23.10 11.35 -9.60
C PHE A 10 -22.30 10.18 -9.04
N LYS A 11 -22.43 8.99 -9.63
CA LYS A 11 -21.62 7.83 -9.21
C LYS A 11 -20.12 8.06 -9.49
N LYS A 12 -19.76 8.90 -10.49
CA LYS A 12 -18.36 9.22 -10.86
C LYS A 12 -17.65 9.98 -9.77
N ASP A 13 -18.32 10.96 -9.19
CA ASP A 13 -17.77 11.77 -8.12
C ASP A 13 -17.71 10.99 -6.81
N GLN A 14 -18.70 10.12 -6.53
CA GLN A 14 -18.70 9.26 -5.34
C GLN A 14 -17.50 8.30 -5.31
N ALA A 15 -17.25 7.56 -6.39
CA ALA A 15 -16.14 6.61 -6.43
C ALA A 15 -14.77 7.30 -6.31
N ARG A 16 -14.64 8.52 -6.87
CA ARG A 16 -13.42 9.32 -6.70
C ARG A 16 -13.26 9.77 -5.25
N SER A 17 -14.31 10.29 -4.62
CA SER A 17 -14.28 10.71 -3.22
C SER A 17 -13.96 9.55 -2.26
N GLN A 18 -14.54 8.37 -2.48
CA GLN A 18 -14.21 7.16 -1.73
C GLN A 18 -12.74 6.76 -1.91
N ALA A 19 -12.24 6.79 -3.15
CA ALA A 19 -10.85 6.48 -3.45
C ALA A 19 -9.87 7.49 -2.83
N GLU A 20 -10.20 8.77 -2.82
CA GLU A 20 -9.40 9.82 -2.16
C GLU A 20 -9.35 9.61 -0.65
N THR A 21 -10.48 9.27 -0.04
CA THR A 21 -10.57 8.93 1.39
C THR A 21 -9.71 7.72 1.74
N LEU A 22 -9.83 6.65 0.95
CA LEU A 22 -9.05 5.43 1.13
C LEU A 22 -7.55 5.69 0.92
N TYR A 23 -7.18 6.41 -0.13
CA TYR A 23 -5.79 6.79 -0.39
C TYR A 23 -5.20 7.59 0.77
N ALA A 24 -5.95 8.56 1.31
CA ALA A 24 -5.50 9.36 2.44
C ALA A 24 -5.22 8.48 3.68
N ALA A 25 -6.09 7.52 3.98
CA ALA A 25 -5.86 6.57 5.07
C ALA A 25 -4.62 5.70 4.85
N LEU A 26 -4.42 5.20 3.62
CA LEU A 26 -3.24 4.38 3.26
C LEU A 26 -1.95 5.19 3.35
N ALA A 27 -1.95 6.41 2.83
CA ALA A 27 -0.81 7.32 2.87
C ALA A 27 -0.48 7.76 4.30
N ASP A 28 -1.48 7.98 5.14
CA ASP A 28 -1.28 8.27 6.56
C ASP A 28 -0.67 7.08 7.30
N GLN A 29 -1.23 5.88 7.13
CA GLN A 29 -0.68 4.66 7.73
C GLN A 29 0.75 4.39 7.27
N ALA A 30 1.07 4.60 5.98
CA ALA A 30 2.42 4.42 5.44
C ALA A 30 3.46 5.39 6.04
N ARG A 31 3.05 6.51 6.65
CA ARG A 31 3.95 7.45 7.34
C ARG A 31 4.22 7.08 8.80
N ALA A 32 3.64 5.99 9.31
CA ALA A 32 3.88 5.58 10.69
C ALA A 32 5.40 5.40 10.95
N PRO A 33 5.99 6.09 11.95
CA PRO A 33 7.44 6.13 12.13
C PRO A 33 8.09 4.75 12.31
N GLN A 34 7.33 3.76 12.80
CA GLN A 34 7.83 2.43 13.10
C GLN A 34 8.33 1.69 11.86
N PHE A 35 7.80 1.99 10.66
CA PHE A 35 8.33 1.41 9.42
C PHE A 35 9.77 1.83 9.15
N TYR A 36 10.12 3.07 9.51
CA TYR A 36 11.43 3.65 9.22
C TYR A 36 12.41 3.44 10.37
N ILE A 37 11.95 3.64 11.61
CA ILE A 37 12.78 3.56 12.81
C ILE A 37 13.01 2.12 13.24
N SER A 38 11.95 1.31 13.27
CA SER A 38 11.99 -0.03 13.88
C SER A 38 12.11 -1.14 12.83
N ALA A 39 11.40 -1.03 11.70
CA ALA A 39 11.49 -2.02 10.63
C ALA A 39 12.64 -1.76 9.65
N GLY A 40 13.32 -0.60 9.74
CA GLY A 40 14.52 -0.30 8.95
C GLY A 40 14.28 0.11 7.50
N ALA A 41 13.05 0.49 7.13
CA ALA A 41 12.81 1.08 5.81
C ALA A 41 13.58 2.42 5.69
N PRO A 42 14.28 2.68 4.57
CA PRO A 42 14.96 3.96 4.37
C PRO A 42 13.95 5.12 4.40
N ASP A 43 14.24 6.19 5.16
CA ASP A 43 13.44 7.42 5.11
C ASP A 43 13.86 8.30 3.91
N THR A 44 13.69 7.74 2.72
CA THR A 44 13.90 8.40 1.43
C THR A 44 12.61 8.41 0.62
N VAL A 45 12.60 9.07 -0.53
CA VAL A 45 11.44 9.08 -1.44
C VAL A 45 11.11 7.67 -1.92
N GLU A 46 12.14 6.90 -2.29
CA GLU A 46 12.02 5.50 -2.70
C GLU A 46 11.50 4.63 -1.55
N GLY A 47 12.07 4.78 -0.34
CA GLY A 47 11.61 3.99 0.81
C GLY A 47 10.17 4.32 1.22
N ARG A 48 9.77 5.60 1.18
CA ARG A 48 8.37 6.00 1.40
C ARG A 48 7.43 5.46 0.32
N PHE A 49 7.88 5.42 -0.94
CA PHE A 49 7.14 4.76 -2.03
C PHE A 49 6.99 3.26 -1.77
N ASP A 50 8.02 2.58 -1.26
CA ASP A 50 7.97 1.15 -0.98
C ASP A 50 7.00 0.81 0.16
N VAL A 51 6.99 1.61 1.24
CA VAL A 51 6.04 1.45 2.35
C VAL A 51 4.61 1.78 1.90
N LEU A 52 4.40 2.84 1.09
CA LEU A 52 3.08 3.13 0.52
C LEU A 52 2.61 2.01 -0.42
N SER A 53 3.51 1.47 -1.24
CA SER A 53 3.22 0.36 -2.15
C SER A 53 2.76 -0.90 -1.42
N LEU A 54 3.33 -1.18 -0.24
CA LEU A 54 2.85 -2.27 0.63
C LEU A 54 1.38 -2.08 1.02
N HIS A 55 1.00 -0.88 1.47
CA HIS A 55 -0.37 -0.59 1.90
C HIS A 55 -1.34 -0.58 0.71
N MET A 56 -0.92 0.00 -0.42
CA MET A 56 -1.67 -0.06 -1.67
C MET A 56 -1.91 -1.51 -2.13
N ALA A 57 -0.90 -2.39 -2.02
CA ALA A 57 -1.04 -3.81 -2.36
C ALA A 57 -2.09 -4.51 -1.48
N LEU A 58 -2.14 -4.21 -0.17
CA LEU A 58 -3.16 -4.75 0.73
C LEU A 58 -4.58 -4.28 0.36
N ALA A 59 -4.74 -2.99 0.06
CA ALA A 59 -6.04 -2.44 -0.36
C ALA A 59 -6.50 -3.03 -1.70
N LEU A 60 -5.61 -3.13 -2.69
CA LEU A 60 -5.94 -3.72 -3.99
C LEU A 60 -6.30 -5.20 -3.86
N GLU A 61 -5.61 -5.95 -2.99
CA GLU A 61 -5.93 -7.36 -2.77
C GLU A 61 -7.31 -7.52 -2.12
N ARG A 62 -7.65 -6.68 -1.14
CA ARG A 62 -8.99 -6.69 -0.54
C ARG A 62 -10.07 -6.34 -1.55
N LEU A 63 -9.87 -5.29 -2.36
CA LEU A 63 -10.85 -4.87 -3.37
C LEU A 63 -11.01 -5.94 -4.46
N ARG A 64 -9.94 -6.68 -4.82
CA ARG A 64 -9.99 -7.75 -5.81
C ARG A 64 -10.99 -8.85 -5.46
N GLU A 65 -11.20 -9.14 -4.17
CA GLU A 65 -12.14 -10.17 -3.70
C GLU A 65 -13.61 -9.83 -4.01
N GLU A 66 -13.91 -8.57 -4.30
CA GLU A 66 -15.26 -8.07 -4.61
C GLU A 66 -15.58 -8.06 -6.11
N GLY A 67 -14.59 -8.41 -6.96
CA GLY A 67 -14.74 -8.45 -8.41
C GLY A 67 -15.29 -7.15 -8.99
N ASP A 68 -16.32 -7.27 -9.84
CA ASP A 68 -16.91 -6.14 -10.57
C ASP A 68 -17.52 -5.08 -9.64
N ALA A 69 -17.92 -5.44 -8.41
CA ALA A 69 -18.52 -4.51 -7.46
C ALA A 69 -17.53 -3.41 -7.02
N SER A 70 -16.24 -3.72 -6.94
CA SER A 70 -15.18 -2.77 -6.55
C SER A 70 -14.41 -2.19 -7.74
N ALA A 71 -14.65 -2.64 -8.98
CA ALA A 71 -13.82 -2.31 -10.15
C ALA A 71 -13.61 -0.81 -10.33
N ARG A 72 -14.67 -0.01 -10.12
CA ARG A 72 -14.59 1.45 -10.25
C ARG A 72 -13.76 2.09 -9.13
N LEU A 73 -13.93 1.64 -7.89
CA LEU A 73 -13.16 2.13 -6.75
C LEU A 73 -11.68 1.77 -6.92
N THR A 74 -11.39 0.54 -7.34
CA THR A 74 -10.04 0.05 -7.67
C THR A 74 -9.37 0.93 -8.72
N GLN A 75 -10.06 1.23 -9.83
CA GLN A 75 -9.54 2.10 -10.88
C GLN A 75 -9.23 3.50 -10.32
N ARG A 76 -10.17 4.12 -9.59
CA ARG A 76 -9.96 5.46 -9.02
C ARG A 76 -8.82 5.52 -8.01
N LEU A 77 -8.66 4.48 -7.19
CA LEU A 77 -7.58 4.39 -6.23
C LEU A 77 -6.21 4.34 -6.91
N GLN A 78 -6.08 3.57 -8.00
CA GLN A 78 -4.85 3.51 -8.80
C GLN A 78 -4.57 4.82 -9.53
N GLU A 79 -5.59 5.43 -10.13
CA GLU A 79 -5.47 6.75 -10.77
C GLU A 79 -4.92 7.78 -9.77
N ILE A 80 -5.53 7.89 -8.58
CA ILE A 80 -5.07 8.80 -7.53
C ILE A 80 -3.64 8.47 -7.10
N PHE A 81 -3.31 7.20 -6.89
CA PHE A 81 -1.96 6.81 -6.51
C PHE A 81 -0.91 7.31 -7.52
N PHE A 82 -1.12 7.09 -8.82
CA PHE A 82 -0.19 7.53 -9.84
C PHE A 82 -0.22 9.05 -10.08
N GLU A 83 -1.38 9.71 -9.95
CA GLU A 83 -1.50 11.18 -9.98
C GLU A 83 -0.66 11.83 -8.86
N ARG A 84 -0.66 11.23 -7.66
CA ARG A 84 0.11 11.72 -6.51
C ARG A 84 1.61 11.49 -6.68
N LEU A 85 2.02 10.36 -7.26
CA LEU A 85 3.42 10.11 -7.60
C LEU A 85 3.92 11.07 -8.69
N ASP A 86 3.14 11.31 -9.73
CA ASP A 86 3.49 12.26 -10.80
C ASP A 86 3.66 13.67 -10.23
N SER A 87 2.71 14.10 -9.40
CA SER A 87 2.78 15.40 -8.72
C SER A 87 4.03 15.51 -7.83
N ALA A 88 4.32 14.51 -7.00
CA ALA A 88 5.49 14.51 -6.13
C ALA A 88 6.81 14.57 -6.90
N LEU A 89 6.93 13.85 -8.02
CA LEU A 89 8.14 13.91 -8.87
C LEU A 89 8.33 15.31 -9.45
N ARG A 90 7.26 15.94 -9.94
CA ARG A 90 7.30 17.31 -10.47
C ARG A 90 7.68 18.32 -9.41
N GLU A 91 7.12 18.20 -8.20
CA GLU A 91 7.47 19.03 -7.04
C GLU A 91 8.94 18.89 -6.65
N MET A 92 9.53 17.71 -6.84
CA MET A 92 10.97 17.46 -6.66
C MET A 92 11.85 17.92 -7.83
N GLY A 93 11.29 18.66 -8.80
CA GLY A 93 12.04 19.22 -9.93
C GLY A 93 12.33 18.22 -11.07
N VAL A 94 11.66 17.06 -11.10
CA VAL A 94 11.73 16.17 -12.26
C VAL A 94 11.08 16.86 -13.46
N GLY A 95 11.86 17.17 -14.48
CA GLY A 95 11.38 17.85 -15.68
C GLY A 95 10.38 17.03 -16.50
N ASP A 96 9.47 17.74 -17.19
CA ASP A 96 8.36 17.20 -18.00
C ASP A 96 8.78 16.13 -19.02
N LEU A 97 9.97 16.28 -19.61
CA LEU A 97 10.50 15.34 -20.60
C LEU A 97 10.87 13.98 -19.99
N SER A 98 11.12 13.91 -18.69
CA SER A 98 11.59 12.72 -17.98
C SER A 98 10.56 12.09 -17.04
N VAL A 99 9.57 12.87 -16.58
CA VAL A 99 8.58 12.43 -15.59
C VAL A 99 7.79 11.21 -16.05
N GLY A 100 7.34 11.18 -17.31
CA GLY A 100 6.61 10.04 -17.86
C GLY A 100 7.44 8.76 -17.92
N ARG A 101 8.77 8.83 -18.07
CA ARG A 101 9.66 7.65 -17.98
C ARG A 101 9.75 7.17 -16.53
N LYS A 102 9.90 8.08 -15.57
CA LYS A 102 9.98 7.74 -14.15
C LYS A 102 8.66 7.14 -13.63
N ILE A 103 7.52 7.69 -14.03
CA ILE A 103 6.19 7.16 -13.65
C ILE A 103 5.99 5.74 -14.19
N ARG A 104 6.41 5.46 -15.43
CA ARG A 104 6.38 4.09 -15.97
C ARG A 104 7.25 3.13 -15.14
N GLY A 105 8.46 3.55 -14.79
CA GLY A 105 9.34 2.75 -13.91
C GLY A 105 8.72 2.50 -12.53
N LEU A 106 8.10 3.51 -11.90
CA LEU A 106 7.39 3.34 -10.63
C LEU A 106 6.19 2.39 -10.76
N ALA A 107 5.44 2.47 -11.86
CA ALA A 107 4.32 1.56 -12.12
C ALA A 107 4.79 0.10 -12.27
N GLU A 108 5.82 -0.15 -13.07
CA GLU A 108 6.43 -1.49 -13.22
C GLU A 108 6.90 -2.02 -11.86
N ALA A 109 7.59 -1.17 -11.10
CA ALA A 109 8.10 -1.52 -9.79
C ALA A 109 6.96 -1.80 -8.78
N PHE A 110 5.87 -1.04 -8.83
CA PHE A 110 4.67 -1.27 -8.01
C PHE A 110 4.00 -2.60 -8.35
N TYR A 111 3.72 -2.87 -9.63
CA TYR A 111 3.02 -4.09 -10.02
C TYR A 111 3.87 -5.35 -9.79
N GLY A 112 5.19 -5.26 -9.94
CA GLY A 112 6.11 -6.32 -9.55
C GLY A 112 6.06 -6.62 -8.04
N ARG A 113 6.04 -5.58 -7.20
CA ARG A 113 5.84 -5.72 -5.74
C ARG A 113 4.49 -6.34 -5.41
N TYR A 114 3.40 -5.82 -6.00
CA TYR A 114 2.05 -6.32 -5.76
C TYR A 114 1.92 -7.81 -6.10
N ALA A 115 2.45 -8.25 -7.24
CA ALA A 115 2.44 -9.66 -7.61
C ALA A 115 3.23 -10.54 -6.63
N ALA A 116 4.44 -10.10 -6.24
CA ALA A 116 5.29 -10.84 -5.31
C ALA A 116 4.66 -10.94 -3.90
N TYR A 117 4.07 -9.85 -3.41
CA TYR A 117 3.41 -9.84 -2.10
C TYR A 117 2.16 -10.71 -2.09
N ARG A 118 1.35 -10.67 -3.15
CA ARG A 118 0.16 -11.52 -3.28
C ARG A 118 0.54 -13.01 -3.30
N ALA A 119 1.56 -13.38 -4.07
CA ALA A 119 2.06 -14.75 -4.09
C ALA A 119 2.56 -15.18 -2.70
N GLY A 120 3.37 -14.35 -2.04
CA GLY A 120 3.90 -14.64 -0.71
C GLY A 120 2.84 -14.70 0.39
N LEU A 121 1.74 -13.96 0.26
CA LEU A 121 0.60 -14.02 1.19
C LEU A 121 -0.21 -15.32 1.06
N ALA A 122 -0.26 -15.90 -0.15
CA ALA A 122 -0.99 -17.15 -0.41
C ALA A 122 -0.25 -18.40 0.09
N GLU A 123 1.05 -18.28 0.39
CA GLU A 123 1.91 -19.40 0.77
C GLU A 123 2.37 -19.30 2.23
N ASN A 124 2.58 -20.46 2.84
CA ASN A 124 3.25 -20.60 4.12
C ASN A 124 4.74 -20.82 3.86
N GLY A 125 5.54 -19.75 3.95
CA GLY A 125 6.97 -19.79 3.72
C GLY A 125 7.60 -18.41 3.66
N ASP A 126 8.86 -18.36 3.22
CA ASP A 126 9.67 -17.14 3.25
C ASP A 126 9.46 -16.23 2.02
N ALA A 127 8.64 -16.62 1.05
CA ALA A 127 8.42 -15.86 -0.18
C ALA A 127 8.02 -14.39 0.09
N LEU A 128 7.12 -14.16 1.05
CA LEU A 128 6.72 -12.81 1.46
C LEU A 128 7.89 -12.06 2.12
N ALA A 129 8.62 -12.71 3.03
CA ALA A 129 9.75 -12.12 3.72
C ALA A 129 10.88 -11.75 2.76
N THR A 130 11.21 -12.63 1.81
CA THR A 130 12.17 -12.37 0.73
C THR A 130 11.75 -11.17 -0.12
N ALA A 131 10.48 -11.11 -0.53
CA ALA A 131 9.98 -9.98 -1.30
C ALA A 131 10.08 -8.66 -0.52
N LEU A 132 9.68 -8.64 0.75
CA LEU A 132 9.75 -7.46 1.61
C LEU A 132 11.21 -7.03 1.88
N ALA A 133 12.10 -7.97 2.19
CA ALA A 133 13.52 -7.71 2.43
C ALA A 133 14.17 -7.06 1.21
N ARG A 134 13.92 -7.61 0.01
CA ARG A 134 14.45 -7.07 -1.23
C ARG A 134 13.86 -5.69 -1.54
N ASN A 135 12.54 -5.57 -1.47
CA ASN A 135 11.83 -4.42 -2.01
C ASN A 135 11.80 -3.21 -1.07
N ILE A 136 11.88 -3.39 0.25
CA ILE A 136 11.81 -2.30 1.24
C ILE A 136 13.17 -2.09 1.91
N LEU A 137 13.92 -3.16 2.18
CA LEU A 137 15.17 -3.09 2.95
C LEU A 137 16.44 -3.22 2.09
N GLY A 138 16.29 -3.40 0.77
CA GLY A 138 17.42 -3.60 -0.15
C GLY A 138 18.31 -4.78 0.24
N SER A 139 17.74 -5.86 0.77
CA SER A 139 18.47 -6.99 1.34
C SER A 139 17.99 -8.33 0.80
N ASP A 140 18.92 -9.25 0.54
CA ASP A 140 18.62 -10.64 0.13
C ASP A 140 18.40 -11.60 1.32
N ARG A 141 18.17 -11.02 2.51
CA ARG A 141 18.14 -11.73 3.80
C ARG A 141 16.73 -11.65 4.39
N PRO A 142 15.89 -12.70 4.22
CA PRO A 142 14.47 -12.67 4.60
C PRO A 142 14.25 -12.39 6.08
N GLU A 143 15.19 -12.82 6.94
CA GLU A 143 15.09 -12.64 8.39
C GLU A 143 15.07 -11.16 8.80
N LYS A 144 15.67 -10.26 8.00
CA LYS A 144 15.60 -8.81 8.25
C LYS A 144 14.20 -8.23 8.09
N ALA A 145 13.35 -8.87 7.27
CA ALA A 145 11.99 -8.42 7.01
C ALA A 145 10.95 -9.08 7.93
N ARG A 146 11.37 -9.75 9.01
CA ARG A 146 10.46 -10.46 9.92
C ARG A 146 9.34 -9.56 10.45
N ALA A 147 9.68 -8.37 10.95
CA ALA A 147 8.69 -7.43 11.48
C ALA A 147 7.70 -6.95 10.41
N LEU A 148 8.18 -6.65 9.19
CA LEU A 148 7.33 -6.27 8.06
C LEU A 148 6.43 -7.42 7.61
N THR A 149 6.94 -8.65 7.65
CA THR A 149 6.19 -9.85 7.27
C THR A 149 5.05 -10.11 8.24
N LEU A 150 5.32 -10.04 9.55
CA LEU A 150 4.31 -10.18 10.60
C LEU A 150 3.25 -9.09 10.49
N TYR A 151 3.68 -7.83 10.30
CA TYR A 151 2.77 -6.71 10.07
C TYR A 151 1.88 -6.94 8.84
N MET A 152 2.47 -7.29 7.69
CA MET A 152 1.73 -7.41 6.44
C MET A 152 0.71 -8.56 6.47
N ARG A 153 1.04 -9.69 7.11
CA ARG A 153 0.08 -10.79 7.31
C ARG A 153 -1.07 -10.37 8.23
N ALA A 154 -0.77 -9.77 9.38
CA ALA A 154 -1.80 -9.31 10.31
C ALA A 154 -2.70 -8.23 9.67
N ALA A 155 -2.12 -7.31 8.91
CA ALA A 155 -2.86 -6.28 8.18
C ALA A 155 -3.72 -6.89 7.05
N HIS A 156 -3.20 -7.86 6.31
CA HIS A 156 -3.99 -8.60 5.31
C HIS A 156 -5.21 -9.27 5.94
N ASP A 157 -5.02 -10.00 7.04
CA ASP A 157 -6.11 -10.66 7.75
C ASP A 157 -7.14 -9.68 8.33
N ALA A 158 -6.68 -8.52 8.83
CA ALA A 158 -7.55 -7.47 9.33
C ALA A 158 -8.41 -6.88 8.20
N LEU A 159 -7.80 -6.50 7.08
CA LEU A 159 -8.51 -5.86 5.97
C LEU A 159 -9.44 -6.82 5.22
N LYS A 160 -9.10 -8.12 5.13
CA LYS A 160 -10.00 -9.16 4.58
C LYS A 160 -11.38 -9.18 5.20
N ARG A 161 -11.49 -8.82 6.48
CA ARG A 161 -12.76 -8.82 7.21
C ARG A 161 -13.54 -7.52 7.08
N ALA A 162 -12.93 -6.45 6.57
CA ALA A 162 -13.58 -5.15 6.41
C ALA A 162 -14.52 -5.16 5.20
N SER A 163 -15.63 -4.43 5.27
CA SER A 163 -16.44 -4.13 4.08
C SER A 163 -15.70 -3.12 3.17
N ILE A 164 -16.13 -2.96 1.92
CA ILE A 164 -15.56 -1.93 1.02
C ILE A 164 -15.72 -0.53 1.63
N ASP A 165 -16.91 -0.24 2.17
CA ASP A 165 -17.25 1.08 2.69
C ASP A 165 -16.46 1.42 3.98
N ASP A 166 -16.14 0.40 4.79
CA ASP A 166 -15.35 0.56 6.02
C ASP A 166 -13.84 0.49 5.81
N LEU A 167 -13.39 0.22 4.58
CA LEU A 167 -11.97 0.00 4.30
C LEU A 167 -11.06 1.16 4.75
N PRO A 168 -11.42 2.45 4.59
CA PRO A 168 -10.61 3.55 5.13
C PRO A 168 -10.46 3.51 6.66
N SER A 169 -11.54 3.20 7.39
CA SER A 169 -11.52 3.07 8.85
C SER A 169 -10.67 1.88 9.28
N ALA A 170 -10.84 0.72 8.61
CA ALA A 170 -10.05 -0.47 8.87
C ALA A 170 -8.54 -0.25 8.63
N VAL A 171 -8.17 0.56 7.63
CA VAL A 171 -6.78 1.00 7.41
C VAL A 171 -6.29 1.84 8.58
N GLY A 172 -7.12 2.73 9.13
CA GLY A 172 -6.80 3.53 10.31
C GLY A 172 -6.52 2.67 11.55
N ASP A 173 -7.22 1.55 11.71
CA ASP A 173 -7.02 0.62 12.83
C ASP A 173 -5.68 -0.13 12.75
N LEU A 174 -5.07 -0.22 11.57
CA LEU A 174 -3.73 -0.80 11.39
C LEU A 174 -2.65 -0.02 12.16
N ARG A 175 -2.92 1.20 12.62
CA ARG A 175 -2.04 1.95 13.53
C ARG A 175 -1.71 1.18 14.81
N ALA A 176 -2.60 0.31 15.28
CA ALA A 176 -2.30 -0.58 16.40
C ALA A 176 -1.22 -1.61 16.04
N LEU A 177 -1.29 -2.18 14.83
CA LEU A 177 -0.32 -3.15 14.33
C LEU A 177 1.04 -2.52 14.03
N SER A 178 1.08 -1.34 13.41
CA SER A 178 2.37 -0.66 13.14
C SER A 178 3.07 -0.25 14.44
N ARG A 179 2.32 0.12 15.50
CA ARG A 179 2.88 0.36 16.84
C ARG A 179 3.46 -0.87 17.53
N ALA A 180 3.20 -2.08 17.03
CA ALA A 180 3.80 -3.31 17.54
C ALA A 180 5.14 -3.66 16.88
N ILE A 181 5.43 -3.06 15.72
CA ILE A 181 6.73 -3.21 15.04
C ILE A 181 7.84 -2.75 15.99
N GLY A 182 8.81 -3.63 16.24
CA GLY A 182 9.96 -3.38 17.12
C GLY A 182 9.74 -3.60 18.62
N LYS A 183 8.52 -3.97 19.07
CA LYS A 183 8.28 -4.25 20.50
C LYS A 183 8.75 -5.64 20.93
N ASP A 184 8.68 -6.64 20.05
CA ASP A 184 9.06 -8.02 20.37
C ASP A 184 10.57 -8.26 20.49
N GLU A 185 11.41 -7.41 19.87
CA GLU A 185 12.87 -7.55 19.96
C GLU A 185 13.42 -7.15 21.34
N SER A 186 12.68 -6.34 22.10
CA SER A 186 13.12 -5.81 23.40
C SER A 186 13.02 -6.79 24.58
N GLN A 187 12.41 -7.97 24.38
CA GLN A 187 12.28 -9.00 25.42
C GLN A 187 13.16 -10.24 25.18
N GLY A 188 13.82 -10.35 24.03
CA GLY A 188 14.62 -11.53 23.65
C GLY A 188 16.12 -11.49 24.01
N ASP A 189 16.65 -10.34 24.42
CA ASP A 189 18.10 -10.14 24.65
C ASP A 189 18.47 -10.02 26.15
N ARG A 190 17.70 -10.67 27.01
CA ARG A 190 18.00 -10.82 28.46
C ARG A 190 17.96 -12.27 28.91
N SER A 191 18.62 -13.16 28.17
CA SER A 191 18.84 -14.54 28.60
C SER A 191 20.24 -15.00 28.26
#